data_AF-A0A538A6W8-F1
#
_entry.id   AF-A0A538A6W8-F1
#
_cell.length_a   1.000
_cell.length_b   1.000
_cell.length_c   1.000
_cell.angle_alpha   90.00
_cell.angle_beta   90.00
_cell.angle_gamma   90.00
#
_symmetry.space_group_name_H-M   'P 1'
#
loop_
_entity.id
_entity.type
_entity.pdbx_description
1 polymer ?
#
loop_
_entity_poly.entity_id
_entity_poly.type
_entity_poly.pdbx_seq_one_letter_code
_entity_poly.pdbx_strand_id
1 'polypeptide(L)' 'RRLEVELGREATKDELAEATGLPMQHVDEALGAAQASVSLNQTVGADDEGELGDLFADREAADPFDEAEESLRRQGVR' A
#
# COMPACT_ATOMS: atom_id res chain seq x y z
N ARG A 1 17.55 4.16 -11.53
CA ARG A 1 17.65 4.35 -12.99
C ARG A 1 19.03 4.75 -13.50
N ARG A 2 19.72 5.77 -12.97
CA ARG A 2 21.06 6.13 -13.51
C ARG A 2 22.11 5.02 -13.27
N LEU A 3 22.17 4.45 -12.05
CA LEU A 3 23.06 3.32 -11.74
C LEU A 3 22.72 2.04 -12.50
N GLU A 4 21.44 1.75 -12.74
CA GLU A 4 21.02 0.51 -13.40
C GLU A 4 21.49 0.45 -14.87
N VAL A 5 21.51 1.62 -15.53
CA VAL A 5 22.02 1.75 -16.89
C VAL A 5 23.54 1.61 -16.94
N GLU A 6 24.25 2.11 -15.92
CA GLU A 6 25.71 1.99 -15.83
C GLU A 6 26.19 0.58 -15.47
N LEU A 7 25.46 -0.11 -14.57
CA LEU A 7 25.80 -1.45 -14.10
C LEU A 7 25.23 -2.57 -15.00
N GLY A 8 24.25 -2.26 -15.85
CA GLY A 8 23.52 -3.26 -16.65
C GLY A 8 22.68 -4.23 -15.82
N ARG A 9 22.49 -3.96 -14.53
CA ARG A 9 21.69 -4.73 -13.57
C ARG A 9 21.08 -3.78 -12.54
N GLU A 10 20.12 -4.27 -11.76
CA GLU A 10 19.65 -3.55 -10.58
C GLU A 10 20.81 -3.29 -9.61
N ALA A 11 20.85 -2.06 -9.09
CA ALA A 11 21.85 -1.64 -8.12
C ALA A 11 21.51 -2.22 -6.75
N THR A 12 22.53 -2.70 -6.05
CA THR A 12 22.38 -3.19 -4.67
C THR A 12 22.17 -2.02 -3.71
N LYS A 13 21.63 -2.29 -2.52
CA LYS A 13 21.41 -1.26 -1.50
C LYS A 13 22.71 -0.56 -1.08
N ASP A 14 23.82 -1.29 -1.03
CA ASP A 14 25.16 -0.73 -0.75
C ASP A 14 25.62 0.24 -1.83
N GLU A 15 25.51 -0.14 -3.10
CA GLU A 15 25.86 0.72 -4.24
C GLU A 15 24.96 1.97 -4.31
N LEU A 16 23.69 1.84 -3.94
CA LEU A 16 22.76 2.97 -3.84
C LEU A 16 23.13 3.90 -2.69
N ALA A 17 23.48 3.38 -1.53
CA ALA A 17 23.93 4.18 -0.38
C ALA A 17 25.21 4.95 -0.71
N GLU A 18 26.18 4.30 -1.35
CA GLU A 18 27.44 4.92 -1.77
C GLU A 18 27.20 6.02 -2.82
N ALA A 19 26.39 5.74 -3.85
CA ALA A 19 26.13 6.69 -4.92
C ALA A 19 25.26 7.88 -4.50
N THR A 20 24.35 7.68 -3.54
CA THR A 20 23.47 8.75 -3.03
C THR A 20 24.06 9.48 -1.83
N GLY A 21 25.10 8.93 -1.20
CA GLY A 21 25.65 9.43 0.06
C GLY A 21 24.68 9.30 1.24
N LEU A 22 23.59 8.54 1.08
CA LEU A 22 22.60 8.30 2.13
C LEU A 22 23.02 7.09 2.98
N PRO A 23 22.75 7.09 4.28
CA PRO A 23 22.90 5.90 5.10
C PRO A 23 21.97 4.78 4.62
N MET A 24 22.41 3.54 4.81
CA MET A 24 21.68 2.34 4.40
C MET A 24 20.22 2.32 4.86
N GLN A 25 19.96 2.77 6.10
CA GLN A 25 18.60 2.85 6.65
C GLN A 25 17.65 3.71 5.80
N HIS A 26 18.13 4.83 5.25
CA HIS A 26 17.29 5.73 4.46
C HIS A 26 17.11 5.22 3.03
N VAL A 27 18.08 4.48 2.50
CA VAL A 27 17.91 3.74 1.24
C VAL A 27 16.85 2.65 1.40
N ASP A 28 16.86 1.94 2.53
CA ASP A 28 15.87 0.91 2.84
C ASP A 28 14.46 1.50 3.00
N GLU A 29 14.32 2.57 3.78
CA GLU A 29 13.06 3.31 3.95
C GLU A 29 12.53 3.84 2.62
N ALA A 30 13.39 4.44 1.79
CA ALA A 30 12.99 5.00 0.50
C ALA A 30 12.52 3.92 -0.48
N LEU A 31 13.23 2.79 -0.54
CA LEU A 31 12.82 1.65 -1.38
C LEU A 31 11.51 1.02 -0.87
N GLY A 32 11.34 0.92 0.46
CA GLY A 32 10.10 0.42 1.07
C GLY A 32 8.91 1.34 0.81
N ALA A 33 9.10 2.66 0.96
CA ALA A 33 8.05 3.65 0.71
C ALA A 33 7.60 3.67 -0.76
N ALA A 34 8.53 3.51 -1.70
CA ALA A 34 8.22 3.42 -3.13
C ALA A 34 7.42 2.15 -3.47
N GLN A 35 7.65 1.05 -2.76
CA GLN A 35 6.89 -0.20 -2.94
C GLN A 35 5.51 -0.15 -2.27
N ALA A 36 5.34 0.67 -1.22
CA ALA A 36 4.06 0.85 -0.56
C ALA A 36 3.05 1.63 -1.42
N SER A 37 3.52 2.48 -2.35
CA SER A 37 2.65 3.19 -3.30
C SER A 37 2.29 2.31 -4.50
N VAL A 38 1.57 1.21 -4.27
CA VAL A 38 0.89 0.47 -5.34
C VAL A 38 -0.51 1.04 -5.55
N SER A 39 -1.00 0.99 -6.80
CA SER A 39 -2.32 1.51 -7.14
C SER A 39 -3.41 0.54 -6.69
N LEU A 40 -4.38 1.00 -5.90
CA LEU A 40 -5.55 0.18 -5.55
C LEU A 40 -6.40 -0.17 -6.78
N ASN A 41 -6.39 0.66 -7.83
CA ASN A 41 -7.07 0.41 -9.11
C ASN A 41 -6.34 -0.57 -10.04
N GLN A 42 -5.23 -1.18 -9.59
CA GLN A 42 -4.54 -2.19 -10.38
C GLN A 42 -5.38 -3.47 -10.42
N THR A 43 -5.58 -4.04 -11.61
CA THR A 43 -6.29 -5.32 -11.75
C THR A 43 -5.47 -6.48 -11.15
N VAL A 44 -6.18 -7.46 -10.59
CA VAL A 44 -5.63 -8.66 -9.97
C VAL A 44 -6.40 -9.91 -10.38
N GLY A 45 -5.70 -11.04 -10.41
CA GLY A 45 -6.25 -12.34 -10.82
C GLY A 45 -6.00 -12.67 -12.30
N ALA A 46 -6.25 -13.92 -12.68
CA ALA A 46 -6.01 -14.39 -14.05
C ALA A 46 -7.11 -13.97 -15.04
N ASP A 47 -8.31 -13.70 -14.52
CA ASP A 47 -9.49 -13.34 -15.31
C ASP A 47 -9.71 -11.81 -15.35
N ASP A 48 -8.79 -11.01 -14.78
CA ASP A 48 -8.85 -9.54 -14.69
C ASP A 48 -10.15 -8.98 -14.04
N GLU A 49 -10.85 -9.79 -13.24
CA GLU A 49 -12.16 -9.42 -12.66
C GLU A 49 -12.10 -8.63 -11.35
N GLY A 50 -10.93 -8.49 -10.71
CA GLY A 50 -10.80 -7.80 -9.42
C GLY A 50 -9.79 -6.66 -9.43
N GLU A 51 -9.98 -5.67 -8.56
CA GLU A 51 -8.98 -4.63 -8.27
C GLU A 51 -8.21 -4.94 -6.98
N LEU A 52 -6.96 -4.46 -6.86
CA LEU A 52 -6.17 -4.58 -5.62
C LEU A 52 -6.94 -4.02 -4.43
N GLY A 53 -7.69 -2.94 -4.63
CA GLY A 53 -8.51 -2.29 -3.61
C GLY A 53 -9.57 -3.20 -3.00
N ASP A 54 -10.14 -4.12 -3.78
CA ASP A 54 -11.23 -5.01 -3.32
C ASP A 54 -10.76 -6.00 -2.24
N LEU A 55 -9.46 -6.22 -2.10
CA LEU A 55 -8.86 -7.11 -1.10
C LEU A 55 -8.66 -6.45 0.27
N PHE A 56 -8.77 -5.12 0.35
CA PHE A 56 -8.52 -4.37 1.57
C PHE A 56 -9.81 -3.76 2.11
N ALA A 57 -10.31 -4.31 3.22
CA ALA A 57 -11.41 -3.71 3.97
C ALA A 57 -10.95 -2.50 4.77
N ASP A 58 -11.80 -1.48 4.87
CA ASP A 58 -11.62 -0.36 5.79
C ASP A 58 -11.83 -0.86 7.23
N ARG A 59 -10.80 -0.70 8.07
CA ARG A 59 -10.82 -1.12 9.47
C ARG A 59 -11.40 -0.08 10.41
N GLU A 60 -11.55 1.15 9.95
CA GLU A 60 -12.14 2.25 10.70
C GLU A 60 -13.64 2.42 10.39
N ALA A 61 -14.13 1.73 9.36
CA ALA A 61 -15.56 1.71 9.03
C ALA A 61 -16.37 1.14 10.19
N ALA A 62 -17.51 1.78 10.47
CA ALA A 62 -18.46 1.31 11.47
C ALA A 62 -19.05 -0.05 11.05
N ASP A 63 -19.29 -0.92 12.02
CA ASP A 63 -19.93 -2.20 11.75
C ASP A 63 -21.42 -1.98 11.36
N PRO A 64 -21.88 -2.49 10.21
CA PRO A 64 -23.25 -2.28 9.75
C PRO A 64 -24.32 -2.82 10.72
N PHE A 65 -23.99 -3.87 11.47
CA PHE A 65 -24.90 -4.45 12.46
C PHE A 65 -25.04 -3.52 13.66
N ASP A 66 -23.93 -2.98 14.16
CA ASP A 66 -23.93 -2.02 15.26
C ASP A 66 -24.73 -0.76 14.88
N GLU A 67 -24.53 -0.23 13.67
CA GLU A 67 -25.28 0.93 13.17
C GLU A 67 -26.79 0.66 13.09
N ALA A 68 -27.18 -0.52 12.61
CA ALA A 68 -28.58 -0.92 12.53
C ALA A 68 -29.21 -1.04 13.93
N GLU A 69 -28.49 -1.61 14.90
CA GLU A 69 -28.94 -1.71 16.28
C GLU A 69 -29.16 -0.32 16.90
N GLU A 70 -28.20 0.60 16.72
CA GLU A 70 -28.34 1.98 17.20
C GLU A 70 -29.50 2.71 16.56
N SER A 71 -29.72 2.51 15.25
CA SER A 71 -30.85 3.10 14.53
C SER A 71 -32.19 2.62 15.10
N LEU A 72 -32.35 1.32 15.32
CA LEU A 72 -33.56 0.74 15.91
C LEU A 72 -33.78 1.23 17.35
N ARG A 73 -32.71 1.29 18.15
CA ARG A 73 -32.75 1.82 19.52
C ARG A 73 -33.27 3.26 19.55
N ARG A 74 -32.77 4.13 18.66
CA ARG A 74 -33.24 5.52 18.54
C ARG A 74 -34.70 5.63 18.10
N GLN A 75 -35.17 4.74 17.24
CA GLN A 75 -36.57 4.74 16.76
C GLN A 75 -37.57 4.24 17.82
N GLY A 76 -37.14 3.31 18.69
CA GLY A 76 -37.96 2.76 19.77
C GLY A 76 -38.15 3.70 20.97
N VAL A 77 -37.35 4.77 21.07
CA VAL A 77 -37.56 5.85 22.06
C VAL A 77 -38.54 6.86 21.45
N ARG A 78 -39.84 6.60 21.58
CA ARG A 78 -40.92 7.55 21.30
C ARG A 78 -41.91 7.59 22.44
#